data_AF-U2KRD5-F1
#
_entry.id   AF-U2KRD5-F1
#
_cell.length_a   1.000
_cell.length_b   1.000
_cell.length_c   1.000
_cell.angle_alpha   90.00
_cell.angle_beta   90.00
_cell.angle_gamma   90.00
#
_symmetry.space_group_name_H-M   'P 1'
#
loop_
_entity.id
_entity.type
_entity.pdbx_description
1 polymer ?
#
loop_
_entity_poly.entity_id
_entity_poly.type
_entity_poly.pdbx_seq_one_letter_code
_entity_poly.pdbx_strand_id
1 'polypeptide(L)'
;GELLITIMSSLAQEESRSISENTTWGKRKQFAEGKTSVGYSAFLGYDKDFEINEEQAKIVRLIYKLFLGGRSFYAITKELETRCIKSPSGKDKWYISTVRSILTNEKYRGDALIQKEYTADFLDKTRRKNTGEIPQYYVEEHHEAIIPPDLFDFVQLEIKRREQNGKH
;
A
#
# COMPACT_ATOMS: atom_id res chain seq x y z
N GLY A 1 -18.15 -19.82 -42.96
CA GLY A 1 -17.04 -19.06 -42.34
C GLY A 1 -17.24 -18.86 -40.84
N GLU A 2 -18.47 -18.55 -40.39
CA GLU A 2 -18.76 -18.15 -39.00
C GLU A 2 -18.51 -19.25 -37.95
N LEU A 3 -18.83 -20.51 -38.22
CA LEU A 3 -18.63 -21.60 -37.24
C LEU A 3 -17.16 -21.76 -36.82
N LEU A 4 -16.23 -21.66 -37.76
CA LEU A 4 -14.80 -21.74 -37.48
C LEU A 4 -14.32 -20.57 -36.61
N ILE A 5 -14.84 -19.36 -36.87
CA ILE A 5 -14.53 -18.15 -36.10
C ILE A 5 -15.07 -18.30 -34.66
N THR A 6 -16.29 -18.82 -34.48
CA THR A 6 -16.88 -19.05 -33.16
C THR A 6 -16.08 -20.08 -32.35
N ILE A 7 -15.65 -21.19 -32.98
CA ILE A 7 -14.82 -22.22 -32.35
C ILE A 7 -13.46 -21.65 -31.94
N MET A 8 -12.79 -20.95 -32.86
CA MET A 8 -11.50 -20.30 -32.56
C MET A 8 -11.62 -19.25 -31.46
N SER A 9 -12.70 -18.47 -31.46
CA SER A 9 -12.95 -17.46 -30.42
C SER A 9 -13.17 -18.11 -29.06
N SER A 10 -13.89 -19.24 -29.02
CA SER A 10 -14.12 -20.00 -27.79
C SER A 10 -12.82 -20.59 -27.24
N LEU A 11 -11.99 -21.19 -28.10
CA LEU A 11 -10.67 -21.72 -27.73
C LEU A 11 -9.72 -20.61 -27.23
N ALA A 12 -9.64 -19.50 -27.93
CA ALA A 12 -8.81 -18.36 -27.52
C ALA A 12 -9.27 -17.76 -26.18
N GLN A 13 -10.57 -17.75 -25.91
CA GLN A 13 -11.14 -17.29 -24.64
C GLN A 13 -10.82 -18.27 -23.49
N GLU A 14 -10.86 -19.58 -23.76
CA GLU A 14 -10.50 -20.62 -22.80
C GLU A 14 -8.99 -20.59 -22.47
N GLU A 15 -8.13 -20.44 -23.48
CA GLU A 15 -6.69 -20.24 -23.27
C GLU A 15 -6.41 -18.97 -22.46
N SER A 16 -7.08 -17.86 -22.78
CA SER A 16 -6.95 -16.60 -22.04
C SER A 16 -7.37 -16.75 -20.57
N ARG A 17 -8.46 -17.47 -20.30
CA ARG A 17 -8.91 -17.81 -18.95
C ARG A 17 -7.85 -18.65 -18.22
N SER A 18 -7.38 -19.72 -18.85
CA SER A 18 -6.37 -20.63 -18.29
C SER A 18 -5.07 -19.92 -17.93
N ILE A 19 -4.56 -19.02 -18.80
CA ILE A 19 -3.37 -18.21 -18.51
C ILE A 19 -3.59 -17.28 -17.32
N SER A 20 -4.75 -16.64 -17.25
CA SER A 20 -5.11 -15.74 -16.15
C SER A 20 -5.21 -16.50 -14.82
N GLU A 21 -5.82 -17.67 -14.82
CA GLU A 21 -5.95 -18.55 -13.66
C GLU A 21 -4.59 -19.04 -13.17
N ASN A 22 -3.73 -19.53 -14.07
CA ASN A 22 -2.38 -19.99 -13.73
C ASN A 22 -1.51 -18.85 -13.16
N THR A 23 -1.57 -17.66 -13.76
CA THR A 23 -0.85 -16.48 -13.26
C THR A 23 -1.36 -16.06 -11.88
N THR A 24 -2.68 -16.08 -11.68
CA THR A 24 -3.32 -15.75 -10.40
C THR A 24 -2.96 -16.77 -9.32
N TRP A 25 -2.96 -18.06 -9.66
CA TRP A 25 -2.56 -19.15 -8.78
C TRP A 25 -1.11 -19.02 -8.33
N GLY A 26 -0.18 -18.76 -9.26
CA GLY A 26 1.23 -18.55 -8.94
C GLY A 26 1.46 -17.38 -7.98
N LYS A 27 0.77 -16.25 -8.20
CA LYS A 27 0.83 -15.10 -7.28
C LYS A 27 0.24 -15.41 -5.91
N ARG A 28 -0.89 -16.13 -5.86
CA ARG A 28 -1.50 -16.55 -4.58
C ARG A 28 -0.59 -17.49 -3.80
N LYS A 29 0.12 -18.38 -4.48
CA LYS A 29 1.12 -19.24 -3.83
C LYS A 29 2.25 -18.43 -3.21
N GLN A 30 2.78 -17.43 -3.93
CA GLN A 30 3.78 -16.51 -3.38
C GLN A 30 3.25 -15.73 -2.16
N PHE A 31 2.00 -15.26 -2.22
CA PHE A 31 1.36 -14.57 -1.10
C PHE A 31 1.19 -15.47 0.14
N ALA A 32 0.82 -16.74 -0.06
CA ALA A 32 0.75 -17.72 1.02
C ALA A 32 2.13 -18.03 1.63
N GLU A 33 3.20 -17.92 0.85
CA GLU A 33 4.60 -18.00 1.34
C GLU A 33 5.08 -16.69 1.99
N GLY A 34 4.21 -15.68 2.15
CA GLY A 34 4.56 -14.39 2.75
C GLY A 34 5.39 -13.47 1.84
N LYS A 35 5.64 -13.87 0.59
CA LYS A 35 6.43 -13.07 -0.35
C LYS A 35 5.59 -11.95 -0.92
N THR A 36 5.98 -10.71 -0.63
CA THR A 36 5.43 -9.52 -1.28
C THR A 36 6.55 -8.61 -1.76
N SER A 37 6.31 -7.89 -2.85
CA SER A 37 7.20 -6.83 -3.32
C SER A 37 6.52 -5.46 -3.17
N VAL A 38 7.31 -4.40 -3.02
CA VAL A 38 6.81 -3.03 -3.15
C VAL A 38 6.68 -2.72 -4.64
N GLY A 39 5.47 -2.84 -5.17
CA GLY A 39 5.18 -2.54 -6.58
C GLY A 39 5.01 -1.05 -6.90
N TYR A 40 5.27 -0.14 -5.95
CA TYR A 40 4.97 1.28 -6.12
C TYR A 40 6.24 2.11 -6.28
N SER A 41 6.33 2.85 -7.38
CA SER A 41 7.38 3.84 -7.65
C SER A 41 7.33 5.06 -6.70
N ALA A 42 6.29 5.18 -5.87
CA ALA A 42 6.04 6.33 -5.01
C ALA A 42 5.90 5.93 -3.52
N PHE A 43 6.61 4.89 -3.08
CA PHE A 43 6.71 4.55 -1.67
C PHE A 43 7.89 5.31 -1.04
N LEU A 44 7.63 6.15 -0.04
CA LEU A 44 8.68 6.94 0.61
C LEU A 44 9.33 6.15 1.74
N GLY A 45 10.65 6.05 1.76
CA GLY A 45 11.42 5.49 2.87
C GLY A 45 12.02 4.11 2.62
N TYR A 46 11.49 3.36 1.65
CA TYR A 46 12.05 2.08 1.22
C TYR A 46 12.35 2.10 -0.27
N ASP A 47 13.46 1.49 -0.64
CA ASP A 47 13.78 1.15 -2.02
C ASP A 47 13.11 -0.18 -2.42
N LYS A 48 13.48 -0.70 -3.60
CA LYS A 48 13.01 -2.01 -4.05
C LYS A 48 13.37 -3.07 -3.01
N ASP A 49 12.50 -4.04 -2.81
CA ASP A 49 12.70 -5.15 -1.86
C ASP A 49 12.76 -4.76 -0.37
N PHE A 50 12.21 -3.58 -0.02
CA PHE A 50 12.09 -3.09 1.36
C PHE A 50 13.41 -2.73 2.06
N GLU A 51 14.46 -2.42 1.30
CA GLU A 51 15.69 -1.84 1.85
C GLU A 51 15.42 -0.40 2.32
N ILE A 52 15.87 -0.04 3.52
CA ILE A 52 15.66 1.31 4.06
C ILE A 52 16.50 2.33 3.29
N ASN A 53 15.84 3.31 2.71
CA ASN A 53 16.49 4.49 2.16
C ASN A 53 16.58 5.56 3.25
N GLU A 54 17.73 5.67 3.91
CA GLU A 54 17.91 6.55 5.07
C GLU A 54 17.52 8.02 4.84
N GLU A 55 17.81 8.57 3.66
CA GLU A 55 17.44 9.96 3.32
C GLU A 55 15.92 10.15 3.28
N GLN A 56 15.20 9.20 2.71
CA GLN A 56 13.74 9.23 2.68
C GLN A 56 13.12 8.83 4.03
N ALA A 57 13.73 7.89 4.75
CA ALA A 57 13.29 7.43 6.06
C ALA A 57 13.34 8.57 7.09
N LYS A 58 14.31 9.48 7.00
CA LYS A 58 14.34 10.72 7.81
C LYS A 58 13.07 11.56 7.63
N ILE A 59 12.54 11.66 6.40
CA ILE A 59 11.30 12.39 6.12
C ILE A 59 10.11 11.68 6.77
N VAL A 60 10.04 10.35 6.67
CA VAL A 60 9.01 9.56 7.36
C VAL A 60 9.06 9.77 8.86
N ARG A 61 10.24 9.61 9.48
CA ARG A 61 10.45 9.86 10.92
C ARG A 61 10.08 11.30 11.32
N LEU A 62 10.37 12.29 10.48
CA LEU A 62 9.97 13.68 10.68
C LEU A 62 8.45 13.83 10.69
N ILE A 63 7.73 13.20 9.76
CA ILE A 63 6.25 13.23 9.71
C ILE A 63 5.66 12.67 10.99
N TYR A 64 6.16 11.53 11.47
CA TYR A 64 5.73 10.93 12.74
C TYR A 64 6.01 11.87 13.91
N LYS A 65 7.21 12.46 13.99
CA LYS A 65 7.58 13.44 15.02
C LYS A 65 6.67 14.67 15.03
N LEU A 66 6.36 15.23 13.86
CA LEU A 66 5.49 16.41 13.74
C LEU A 66 4.06 16.09 14.19
N PHE A 67 3.55 14.91 13.84
CA PHE A 67 2.21 14.46 14.25
C PHE A 67 2.10 14.25 15.77
N LEU A 68 3.11 13.58 16.35
CA LEU A 68 3.23 13.38 17.79
C LEU A 68 3.40 14.71 18.55
N GLY A 69 4.04 15.70 17.92
CA GLY A 69 4.12 17.07 18.41
C GLY A 69 2.80 17.85 18.38
N GLY A 70 1.67 17.19 18.14
CA GLY A 70 0.34 17.81 18.19
C GLY A 70 -0.12 18.44 16.87
N ARG A 71 0.68 18.41 15.81
CA ARG A 71 0.30 19.04 14.54
C ARG A 71 -0.80 18.25 13.83
N SER A 72 -1.72 18.96 13.18
CA SER A 72 -2.74 18.36 12.32
C SER A 72 -2.13 17.89 11.00
N PHE A 73 -2.81 16.99 10.28
CA PHE A 73 -2.34 16.54 8.97
C PHE A 73 -2.10 17.70 8.00
N TYR A 74 -2.98 18.71 8.00
CA TYR A 74 -2.80 19.91 7.18
C TYR A 74 -1.56 20.71 7.58
N ALA A 75 -1.34 20.94 8.88
CA ALA A 75 -0.16 21.64 9.36
C ALA A 75 1.14 20.91 8.97
N ILE A 76 1.13 19.57 8.97
CA ILE A 76 2.26 18.76 8.50
C ILE A 76 2.49 18.97 6.99
N THR A 77 1.43 18.95 6.16
CA THR A 77 1.60 19.23 4.72
C THR A 77 2.25 20.58 4.47
N LYS A 78 1.84 21.62 5.22
CA LYS A 78 2.40 22.96 5.08
C LYS A 78 3.84 23.05 5.54
N GLU A 79 4.18 22.40 6.65
CA GLU A 79 5.56 22.34 7.14
C GLU A 79 6.49 21.64 6.12
N LEU A 80 6.04 20.57 5.49
CA LEU A 80 6.82 19.86 4.46
C LEU A 80 7.01 20.73 3.20
N GLU A 81 5.96 21.43 2.77
CA GLU A 81 6.01 22.39 1.66
C GLU A 81 6.97 23.56 1.96
N THR A 82 6.93 24.14 3.17
CA THR A 82 7.82 25.23 3.59
C THR A 82 9.29 24.79 3.64
N ARG A 83 9.54 23.52 3.97
CA ARG A 83 10.89 22.92 3.96
C ARG A 83 11.36 22.50 2.56
N CYS A 84 10.57 22.77 1.51
CA CYS A 84 10.83 22.36 0.13
C CYS A 84 11.03 20.84 -0.05
N ILE A 85 10.39 20.04 0.80
CA ILE A 85 10.46 18.58 0.73
C ILE A 85 9.47 18.10 -0.33
N LYS A 86 9.94 17.36 -1.33
CA LYS A 86 9.08 16.80 -2.37
C LYS A 86 8.23 15.64 -1.82
N SER A 87 7.01 15.56 -2.30
CA SER A 87 6.11 14.43 -2.04
C SER A 87 6.67 13.12 -2.61
N PRO A 88 6.18 11.95 -2.18
CA PRO A 88 6.64 10.65 -2.69
C PRO A 88 6.48 10.49 -4.21
N SER A 89 5.57 11.26 -4.83
CA SER A 89 5.37 11.30 -6.29
C SER A 89 6.23 12.37 -6.99
N GLY A 90 7.19 12.99 -6.29
CA GLY A 90 8.09 14.02 -6.83
C GLY A 90 7.48 15.41 -7.00
N LYS A 91 6.27 15.66 -6.49
CA LYS A 91 5.58 16.96 -6.58
C LYS A 91 5.89 17.84 -5.36
N ASP A 92 5.90 19.15 -5.54
CA ASP A 92 6.16 20.10 -4.45
C ASP A 92 4.98 20.22 -3.46
N LYS A 93 3.76 19.98 -3.94
CA LYS A 93 2.55 20.04 -3.13
C LYS A 93 2.31 18.73 -2.38
N TRP A 94 2.00 18.84 -1.10
CA TRP A 94 1.61 17.70 -0.26
C TRP A 94 0.09 17.66 -0.05
N TYR A 95 -0.47 16.46 -0.10
CA TYR A 95 -1.90 16.24 0.19
C TYR A 95 -2.06 15.62 1.58
N ILE A 96 -3.15 16.00 2.25
CA ILE A 96 -3.53 15.46 3.57
C ILE A 96 -3.65 13.93 3.51
N SER A 97 -4.21 13.39 2.42
CA SER A 97 -4.33 11.95 2.19
C SER A 97 -2.99 11.24 2.14
N THR A 98 -1.96 11.87 1.57
CA THR A 98 -0.60 11.32 1.52
C THR A 98 0.01 11.22 2.92
N VAL A 99 -0.08 12.29 3.72
CA VAL A 99 0.41 12.28 5.10
C VAL A 99 -0.33 11.24 5.94
N ARG A 100 -1.66 11.18 5.81
CA ARG A 100 -2.48 10.18 6.48
C ARG A 100 -2.06 8.76 6.09
N SER A 101 -1.89 8.49 4.80
CA SER A 101 -1.43 7.21 4.29
C SER A 101 -0.09 6.79 4.90
N ILE A 102 0.88 7.71 5.00
CA ILE A 102 2.19 7.44 5.62
C ILE A 102 2.04 7.09 7.11
N LEU A 103 1.18 7.80 7.83
CA LEU A 103 0.97 7.58 9.26
C LEU A 103 0.17 6.31 9.58
N THR A 104 -0.62 5.77 8.64
CA THR A 104 -1.48 4.59 8.87
C THR A 104 -1.00 3.32 8.19
N ASN A 105 0.07 3.38 7.39
CA ASN A 105 0.53 2.23 6.60
C ASN A 105 1.40 1.31 7.45
N GLU A 106 0.96 0.06 7.59
CA GLU A 106 1.61 -0.97 8.41
C GLU A 106 3.04 -1.28 7.96
N LYS A 107 3.39 -0.98 6.71
CA LYS A 107 4.75 -1.16 6.21
C LYS A 107 5.79 -0.36 6.99
N TYR A 108 5.44 0.80 7.50
CA TYR A 108 6.40 1.60 8.26
C TYR A 108 6.77 1.01 9.63
N ARG A 109 5.95 0.09 10.17
CA ARG A 109 6.27 -0.70 11.39
C ARG A 109 6.92 -2.05 11.10
N GLY A 110 7.26 -2.33 9.83
CA GLY A 110 7.88 -3.58 9.41
C GLY A 110 6.90 -4.69 8.99
N ASP A 111 5.60 -4.44 9.11
CA ASP A 111 4.58 -5.45 8.81
C ASP A 111 4.13 -5.38 7.34
N ALA A 112 3.54 -6.45 6.84
CA ALA A 112 2.99 -6.49 5.48
C ALA A 112 1.61 -7.17 5.47
N LEU A 113 0.58 -6.42 5.05
CA LEU A 113 -0.70 -7.01 4.69
C LEU A 113 -0.73 -7.32 3.19
N ILE A 114 -0.71 -8.61 2.87
CA ILE A 114 -0.65 -9.15 1.53
C ILE A 114 -2.07 -9.45 1.02
N GLN A 115 -2.27 -9.32 -0.30
CA GLN A 115 -3.53 -9.62 -0.99
C GLN A 115 -4.69 -8.69 -0.56
N LYS A 116 -4.39 -7.40 -0.37
CA LYS A 116 -5.38 -6.31 -0.15
C LYS A 116 -6.36 -6.12 -1.31
N GLU A 117 -5.98 -6.53 -2.52
CA GLU A 117 -6.79 -6.44 -3.73
C GLU A 117 -6.64 -7.70 -4.58
N TYR A 118 -7.65 -7.97 -5.40
CA TYR A 118 -7.66 -9.11 -6.31
C TYR A 118 -8.33 -8.78 -7.64
N THR A 119 -8.04 -9.58 -8.66
CA THR A 119 -8.72 -9.49 -9.95
C THR A 119 -10.04 -10.24 -9.86
N ALA A 120 -11.15 -9.53 -9.98
CA ALA A 120 -12.50 -10.08 -9.87
C ALA A 120 -13.03 -10.62 -11.20
N ASP A 121 -12.61 -10.03 -12.32
CA ASP A 121 -12.97 -10.46 -13.67
C ASP A 121 -11.71 -10.59 -14.54
N PHE A 122 -11.56 -11.71 -15.23
CA PHE A 122 -10.41 -11.97 -16.11
C PHE A 122 -10.55 -11.33 -17.49
N LEU A 123 -11.79 -11.10 -17.96
CA LEU A 123 -12.08 -10.45 -19.24
C LEU A 123 -11.77 -8.95 -19.14
N ASP A 124 -12.38 -8.29 -18.16
CA ASP A 124 -12.24 -6.84 -17.98
C ASP A 124 -11.04 -6.44 -17.11
N LYS A 125 -10.32 -7.43 -16.54
CA LYS A 125 -9.21 -7.26 -15.60
C LYS A 125 -9.57 -6.35 -14.41
N THR A 126 -10.84 -6.31 -14.05
CA THR A 126 -11.35 -5.44 -12.98
C THR A 126 -10.74 -5.85 -11.64
N ARG A 127 -10.15 -4.88 -10.93
CA ARG A 127 -9.55 -5.06 -9.60
C ARG A 127 -10.55 -4.65 -8.53
N ARG A 128 -10.66 -5.42 -7.46
CA ARG A 128 -11.49 -5.11 -6.28
C ARG A 128 -10.66 -5.21 -5.02
N LYS A 129 -11.01 -4.39 -4.03
CA LYS A 129 -10.49 -4.54 -2.67
C LYS A 129 -10.97 -5.86 -2.10
N ASN A 130 -10.08 -6.56 -1.43
CA ASN A 130 -10.39 -7.77 -0.72
C ASN A 130 -10.89 -7.39 0.68
N THR A 131 -12.15 -7.69 0.94
CA THR A 131 -12.86 -7.48 2.21
C THR A 131 -13.17 -8.79 2.92
N GLY A 132 -12.61 -9.91 2.43
CA GLY A 132 -12.80 -11.26 2.98
C GLY A 132 -13.22 -12.28 1.93
N GLU A 133 -13.35 -11.89 0.66
CA GLU A 133 -13.73 -12.81 -0.43
C GLU A 133 -12.66 -13.87 -0.68
N ILE A 134 -11.39 -13.56 -0.40
CA ILE A 134 -10.27 -14.49 -0.48
C ILE A 134 -9.30 -14.26 0.69
N PRO A 135 -8.44 -15.25 1.04
CA PRO A 135 -7.49 -15.09 2.14
C PRO A 135 -6.62 -13.85 2.01
N GLN A 136 -6.43 -13.16 3.13
CA GLN A 136 -5.43 -12.11 3.33
C GLN A 136 -4.39 -12.63 4.29
N TYR A 137 -3.12 -12.28 4.06
CA TYR A 137 -2.02 -12.73 4.89
C TYR A 137 -1.39 -11.52 5.54
N TYR A 138 -1.45 -11.45 6.87
CA TYR A 138 -0.73 -10.46 7.65
C TYR A 138 0.59 -11.10 8.08
N VAL A 139 1.70 -10.50 7.67
CA VAL A 139 3.05 -10.96 8.03
C VAL A 139 3.67 -9.91 8.94
N GLU A 140 3.86 -10.29 10.20
CA GLU A 140 4.59 -9.48 11.19
C GLU A 140 6.09 -9.54 10.90
N GLU A 141 6.81 -8.45 11.18
CA GLU A 141 8.27 -8.37 11.04
C GLU A 141 8.77 -8.79 9.64
N HIS A 142 7.98 -8.51 8.60
CA HIS A 142 8.30 -8.85 7.21
C HIS A 142 9.60 -8.20 6.73
N HIS A 143 9.90 -6.98 7.20
CA HIS A 143 11.09 -6.21 6.83
C HIS A 143 11.49 -5.24 7.94
N GLU A 144 12.67 -4.62 7.80
CA GLU A 144 13.16 -3.68 8.80
C GLU A 144 12.24 -2.47 8.93
N ALA A 145 11.82 -2.16 10.16
CA ALA A 145 10.88 -1.10 10.44
C ALA A 145 11.57 0.27 10.47
N ILE A 146 11.04 1.24 9.71
CA ILE A 146 11.47 2.65 9.82
C ILE A 146 11.01 3.24 11.16
N ILE A 147 9.83 2.85 11.62
CA ILE A 147 9.19 3.31 12.84
C ILE A 147 9.04 2.13 13.81
N PRO A 148 9.45 2.26 15.08
CA PRO A 148 9.22 1.22 16.08
C PRO A 148 7.73 0.86 16.19
N PRO A 149 7.36 -0.44 16.31
CA PRO A 149 5.97 -0.88 16.43
C PRO A 149 5.17 -0.13 17.50
N ASP A 150 5.75 0.06 18.69
CA ASP A 150 5.12 0.77 19.81
C ASP A 150 4.77 2.23 19.45
N LEU A 151 5.65 2.90 18.71
CA LEU A 151 5.45 4.28 18.27
C LEU A 151 4.35 4.36 17.21
N PHE A 152 4.30 3.39 16.30
CA PHE A 152 3.25 3.28 15.30
C PHE A 152 1.88 3.07 15.97
N ASP A 153 1.81 2.17 16.94
CA ASP A 153 0.56 1.86 17.65
C ASP A 153 0.06 3.05 18.45
N PHE A 154 0.96 3.77 19.11
CA PHE A 154 0.61 5.03 19.76
C PHE A 154 0.05 6.06 18.78
N VAL A 155 0.65 6.21 17.58
CA VAL A 155 0.13 7.09 16.53
C VAL A 155 -1.27 6.66 16.08
N GLN A 156 -1.54 5.36 15.91
CA GLN A 156 -2.88 4.90 15.52
C GLN A 156 -3.94 5.24 16.59
N LEU A 157 -3.60 5.06 17.87
CA LEU A 157 -4.48 5.44 18.98
C LEU A 157 -4.75 6.95 18.99
N GLU A 158 -3.72 7.75 18.78
CA GLU A 158 -3.84 9.21 18.74
C GLU A 158 -4.70 9.69 17.56
N ILE A 159 -4.56 9.07 16.38
CA ILE A 159 -5.43 9.35 15.23
C ILE A 159 -6.89 9.06 15.59
N LYS A 160 -7.18 7.86 16.13
CA LYS A 160 -8.54 7.48 16.53
C LYS A 160 -9.12 8.44 17.57
N ARG A 161 -8.33 8.84 18.56
CA ARG A 161 -8.73 9.82 19.59
C ARG A 161 -9.12 11.17 18.97
N ARG A 162 -8.28 11.71 18.06
CA ARG A 162 -8.56 12.98 17.37
C ARG A 162 -9.80 12.90 16.48
N GLU A 163 -10.01 11.77 15.81
CA GLU A 163 -11.21 11.55 14.99
C GLU A 163 -12.50 11.49 15.82
N GLN A 164 -12.45 10.96 17.03
CA GLN A 164 -13.57 10.96 17.96
C GLN A 164 -13.87 12.36 18.51
N ASN A 165 -12.83 13.12 18.87
CA ASN A 165 -12.98 14.47 19.44
C ASN A 165 -13.33 15.55 18.39
N GLY A 166 -13.02 15.33 17.11
CA GLY A 166 -13.31 16.27 16.02
C GLY A 166 -14.72 16.15 15.42
N LYS A 167 -15.59 15.29 15.97
CA LYS A 167 -16.99 15.10 15.51
C LYS A 167 -18.02 15.98 16.24
N HIS A 168 -17.62 17.16 16.70
CA HIS A 168 -18.52 18.18 17.26
C HIS A 168 -18.50 19.45 16.41
#